data_AF-A0A958SUL4-F1
#
_entry.id   AF-A0A958SUL4-F1
#
_cell.length_a   1.000
_cell.length_b   1.000
_cell.length_c   1.000
_cell.angle_alpha   90.00
_cell.angle_beta   90.00
_cell.angle_gamma   90.00
#
_symmetry.space_group_name_H-M   'P 1'
#
loop_
_entity.id
_entity.type
_entity.pdbx_description
1 polymer ?
#
loop_
_entity_poly.entity_id
_entity_poly.type
_entity_poly.pdbx_seq_one_letter_code
_entity_poly.pdbx_strand_id
1 'polypeptide(L)' 'MKAYKPKNRLTAKAYVDGVLSGDRVILSRAITVVESNLESDKVLAKTIIQEILPHSGNSIRIGITGVPGVGKST' A
#
# COMPACT_ATOMS: atom_id res chain seq x y z
N MET A 1 -29.49 -5.49 3.36
CA MET A 1 -28.03 -5.25 3.22
C MET A 1 -27.84 -3.86 2.64
N LYS A 2 -27.19 -2.92 3.35
CA LYS A 2 -26.85 -1.61 2.76
C LYS A 2 -25.69 -1.82 1.80
N ALA A 3 -25.89 -1.47 0.53
CA ALA A 3 -24.82 -1.48 -0.47
C ALA A 3 -23.68 -0.59 0.03
N TYR A 4 -22.49 -1.16 0.18
CA TYR A 4 -21.28 -0.40 0.45
C TYR A 4 -21.06 0.57 -0.71
N LYS A 5 -21.29 1.87 -0.48
CA LYS A 5 -20.87 2.92 -1.40
C LYS A 5 -19.38 3.14 -1.15
N PRO A 6 -18.48 2.74 -2.07
CA PRO A 6 -17.08 3.09 -1.90
C PRO A 6 -16.98 4.62 -1.83
N LYS A 7 -16.34 5.12 -0.76
CA LYS A 7 -15.94 6.53 -0.73
C LYS A 7 -15.09 6.81 -1.96
N ASN A 8 -15.27 7.98 -2.57
CA ASN A 8 -14.46 8.44 -3.69
C ASN A 8 -12.96 8.16 -3.44
N ARG A 9 -12.24 7.79 -4.50
CA ARG A 9 -10.78 7.63 -4.44
C ARG A 9 -10.17 8.91 -3.87
N LEU A 10 -9.22 8.74 -2.96
CA LEU A 10 -8.43 9.86 -2.48
C LEU A 10 -7.53 10.37 -3.61
N THR A 11 -7.11 11.62 -3.48
CA THR A 11 -6.06 12.18 -4.35
C THR A 11 -4.72 11.52 -4.04
N ALA A 12 -3.77 11.55 -4.98
CA ALA A 12 -2.42 11.05 -4.76
C ALA A 12 -1.79 11.67 -3.51
N LYS A 13 -1.89 13.00 -3.37
CA LYS A 13 -1.41 13.75 -2.19
C LYS A 13 -1.98 13.22 -0.88
N ALA A 14 -3.28 12.94 -0.80
CA ALA A 14 -3.89 12.43 0.43
C ALA A 14 -3.40 11.02 0.78
N TYR A 15 -3.05 10.18 -0.21
CA TYR A 15 -2.38 8.91 0.05
C TYR A 15 -0.95 9.13 0.56
N VAL A 16 -0.18 10.01 -0.08
CA VAL A 16 1.21 10.31 0.28
C VAL A 16 1.29 10.88 1.70
N ASP A 17 0.50 11.92 2.00
CA ASP A 17 0.48 12.56 3.31
C ASP A 17 0.07 11.56 4.42
N GLY A 18 -0.91 10.69 4.14
CA GLY A 18 -1.34 9.65 5.09
C GLY A 18 -0.29 8.54 5.31
N VAL A 19 0.40 8.11 4.25
CA VAL A 19 1.49 7.12 4.39
C VAL A 19 2.66 7.70 5.17
N LEU A 20 3.10 8.93 4.84
CA LEU A 20 4.24 9.58 5.50
C LEU A 20 3.95 9.95 6.97
N SER A 21 2.68 10.18 7.32
CA SER A 21 2.27 10.39 8.72
C SER A 21 2.07 9.09 9.52
N GLY A 22 2.22 7.92 8.88
CA GLY A 22 2.06 6.62 9.54
C GLY A 22 0.62 6.17 9.76
N ASP A 23 -0.35 6.75 9.03
CA ASP A 23 -1.75 6.31 9.07
C ASP A 23 -1.88 4.92 8.41
N ARG A 24 -2.09 3.90 9.26
CA ARG A 24 -2.24 2.50 8.85
C ARG A 24 -3.45 2.26 7.92
N VAL A 25 -4.53 3.02 8.07
CA VAL A 25 -5.73 2.89 7.22
C VAL A 25 -5.42 3.43 5.82
N ILE A 26 -4.76 4.58 5.73
CA ILE A 26 -4.35 5.13 4.43
C ILE A 26 -3.30 4.25 3.77
N LEU A 27 -2.34 3.73 4.53
CA LEU A 27 -1.34 2.77 4.04
C LEU A 27 -2.00 1.53 3.43
N SER A 28 -2.94 0.90 4.14
CA SER A 28 -3.68 -0.26 3.62
C SER A 28 -4.39 0.06 2.30
N ARG A 29 -5.04 1.22 2.20
CA ARG A 29 -5.71 1.65 0.96
C ARG A 29 -4.73 1.93 -0.17
N ALA A 30 -3.57 2.52 0.13
CA ALA A 30 -2.51 2.77 -0.85
C ALA A 30 -1.96 1.43 -1.40
N ILE A 31 -1.75 0.43 -0.54
CA ILE A 31 -1.36 -0.93 -0.97
C ILE A 31 -2.41 -1.50 -1.91
N THR A 32 -3.70 -1.41 -1.58
CA THR A 32 -4.78 -1.88 -2.47
C THR A 32 -4.78 -1.17 -3.83
N VAL A 33 -4.51 0.14 -3.88
CA VAL A 33 -4.39 0.88 -5.16
C VAL A 33 -3.18 0.39 -5.95
N VAL A 34 -2.04 0.16 -5.30
CA VAL A 34 -0.81 -0.32 -5.94
C VAL A 34 -0.95 -1.75 -6.48
N GLU A 35 -1.71 -2.62 -5.81
CA GLU A 35 -1.96 -4.01 -6.22
C GLU A 35 -3.12 -4.13 -7.23
N SER A 36 -3.84 -3.05 -7.51
CA SER A 36 -5.01 -3.05 -8.41
C SER A 36 -4.61 -3.23 -9.88
N ASN A 37 -5.39 -4.05 -10.60
CA ASN A 37 -5.23 -4.25 -12.04
C ASN A 37 -5.96 -3.19 -12.89
N LEU A 38 -6.76 -2.30 -12.28
CA LEU A 38 -7.49 -1.25 -13.01
C LEU A 38 -6.52 -0.21 -13.58
N GLU A 39 -6.68 0.14 -14.86
CA GLU A 39 -5.77 1.08 -15.53
C GLU A 39 -5.73 2.46 -14.86
N SER A 40 -6.88 2.92 -14.36
CA SER A 40 -6.99 4.18 -13.61
C SER A 40 -6.28 4.15 -12.26
N ASP A 41 -6.12 2.97 -11.64
CA ASP A 41 -5.34 2.82 -10.41
C ASP A 41 -3.84 2.78 -10.70
N LYS A 42 -3.40 2.18 -11.81
CA LYS A 42 -1.97 2.15 -12.18
C LYS A 42 -1.37 3.55 -12.31
N VAL A 43 -2.11 4.48 -12.93
CA VAL A 43 -1.68 5.88 -13.06
C VAL A 43 -1.53 6.51 -11.68
N LEU A 44 -2.52 6.34 -10.81
CA LEU A 44 -2.52 6.87 -9.45
C LEU A 44 -1.41 6.24 -8.59
N ALA A 45 -1.23 4.93 -8.67
CA ALA A 45 -0.20 4.17 -7.98
C ALA A 45 1.20 4.64 -8.37
N LYS A 46 1.44 4.89 -9.66
CA LYS A 46 2.73 5.42 -10.13
C LYS A 46 3.05 6.76 -9.47
N THR A 47 2.09 7.67 -9.40
CA THR A 47 2.27 8.97 -8.72
C THR A 47 2.56 8.79 -7.23
N ILE A 48 1.76 7.97 -6.53
CA ILE A 48 1.95 7.69 -5.10
C ILE A 48 3.35 7.13 -4.83
N ILE A 49 3.78 6.12 -5.59
CA ILE A 49 5.10 5.48 -5.42
C ILE A 49 6.24 6.48 -5.71
N GLN A 50 6.14 7.28 -6.77
CA GLN A 50 7.15 8.28 -7.10
C GLN A 50 7.35 9.30 -5.98
N GLU A 51 6.26 9.74 -5.34
CA GLU A 51 6.33 10.71 -4.23
C GLU A 51 6.82 10.07 -2.92
N ILE A 52 6.55 8.78 -2.68
CA ILE A 52 6.99 8.08 -1.45
C ILE A 52 8.45 7.61 -1.55
N LEU A 53 8.94 7.26 -2.75
CA LEU A 53 10.27 6.69 -2.97
C LEU A 53 11.42 7.42 -2.25
N PRO A 54 11.51 8.77 -2.25
CA PRO A 54 12.54 9.51 -1.52
C PRO A 54 12.57 9.28 0.00
N HIS A 55 11.45 8.84 0.58
CA HIS A 55 11.31 8.57 2.02
C HIS A 55 11.50 7.08 2.38
N SER A 56 11.81 6.24 1.39
CA SER A 56 11.98 4.79 1.56
C SER A 56 13.47 4.41 1.75
N GLY A 57 13.73 3.15 2.07
CA GLY A 57 15.09 2.59 2.13
C GLY A 57 15.74 2.58 3.51
N ASN A 58 15.21 3.32 4.49
CA ASN A 58 15.67 3.27 5.88
C ASN A 58 15.01 2.12 6.67
N SER A 59 15.19 0.89 6.21
CA SER A 59 14.63 -0.32 6.84
C SER A 59 15.48 -1.55 6.53
N ILE A 60 15.57 -2.47 7.48
CA ILE A 60 16.19 -3.79 7.24
C ILE A 60 15.16 -4.69 6.55
N ARG A 61 15.51 -5.25 5.38
CA ARG A 61 14.66 -6.17 4.62
C ARG A 61 15.17 -7.59 4.79
N ILE A 62 14.40 -8.43 5.49
CA ILE A 62 14.76 -9.84 5.78
C ILE A 62 13.85 -10.76 4.99
N GLY A 63 14.43 -11.65 4.18
CA GLY A 63 13.70 -12.73 3.51
C GLY A 63 13.68 -13.98 4.38
N ILE A 64 12.49 -14.51 4.67
CA ILE A 64 12.30 -15.74 5.44
C ILE A 64 11.64 -16.78 4.53
N THR A 65 12.24 -17.96 4.41
CA THR A 65 11.76 -19.06 3.57
C THR A 65 11.95 -20.41 4.27
N GLY A 66 11.33 -21.46 3.73
CA GLY A 66 11.45 -22.83 4.22
C GLY A 66 10.23 -23.67 3.87
N VAL A 67 10.42 -24.98 3.80
CA VAL A 67 9.39 -25.95 3.40
C VAL A 67 8.12 -25.88 4.28
N PRO A 68 6.95 -26.33 3.79
CA PRO A 68 5.75 -26.44 4.62
C PRO A 68 6.02 -27.22 5.91
N GLY A 69 5.53 -26.74 7.06
CA GLY A 69 5.69 -27.45 8.35
C GLY A 69 7.00 -27.20 9.12
N VAL A 70 8.01 -26.51 8.59
CA VAL A 70 9.30 -26.25 9.29
C VAL A 70 9.22 -25.26 10.48
N GLY A 71 8.03 -24.82 10.87
CA GLY A 71 7.85 -23.94 12.02
C GLY A 71 8.19 -22.45 11.82
N LYS A 72 8.19 -21.92 10.58
CA LYS A 72 8.52 -20.51 10.29
C LYS A 72 7.66 -19.46 11.01
N SER A 73 6.46 -19.84 11.44
CA SER A 73 5.48 -18.95 12.07
C SER A 73 5.37 -19.22 13.59
N THR A 74 6.23 -20.06 14.13
CA THR A 74 6.29 -20.48 15.54
C THR A 74 7.60 -19.99 16.14
#